data_AF-A0A2H9MX26-F1
#
_entry.id   AF-A0A2H9MX26-F1
#
_cell.length_a   1.000
_cell.length_b   1.000
_cell.length_c   1.000
_cell.angle_alpha   90.00
_cell.angle_beta   90.00
_cell.angle_gamma   90.00
#
_symmetry.space_group_name_H-M   'P 1'
#
loop_
_entity.id
_entity.type
_entity.pdbx_description
1 polymer ?
#
loop_
_entity_poly.entity_id
_entity_poly.type
_entity_poly.pdbx_seq_one_letter_code
_entity_poly.pdbx_strand_id
1 'polypeptide(L)'
;MTEIEKKLLKDVLILGQAAPVEIKGGRKSICTAGWSPHEGMIRLYPVPTTTKARMWSQIEVPVMRNTQDVRYESWKIEGSNSEWDELNQKIVTKGKIDKKQEKLKTLETILQNHSYGCVNELNDQKGSLGIIKPEILEMTFEDRKKIEDTVQLTLDSEVKFLTAGNFEKVPVIKYRCPKCTAKNGFHKQQLLAWEAYEWMRNNKSNIEQLWENLRLEDPEYEKYFLVGNQAYHLRSFMIISVIRFKKI
;
A
#
# COMPACT_ATOMS: atom_id res chain seq x y z
N MET A 1 -32.84 5.03 -8.96
CA MET A 1 -31.64 5.21 -8.12
C MET A 1 -31.08 3.83 -7.83
N THR A 2 -29.90 3.50 -8.31
CA THR A 2 -29.23 2.25 -7.96
C THR A 2 -28.80 2.33 -6.50
N GLU A 3 -29.22 1.35 -5.70
CA GLU A 3 -28.82 1.23 -4.30
C GLU A 3 -27.31 1.04 -4.23
N ILE A 4 -26.63 1.84 -3.41
CA ILE A 4 -25.18 1.72 -3.25
C ILE A 4 -24.94 0.44 -2.45
N GLU A 5 -24.24 -0.51 -3.05
CA GLU A 5 -23.84 -1.75 -2.38
C GLU A 5 -23.06 -1.43 -1.10
N LYS A 6 -23.51 -2.00 0.02
CA LYS A 6 -22.88 -1.93 1.33
C LYS A 6 -22.67 -3.33 1.87
N LYS A 7 -21.57 -3.53 2.60
CA LYS A 7 -21.30 -4.79 3.29
C LYS A 7 -20.35 -4.59 4.46
N LEU A 8 -20.37 -5.55 5.38
CA LEU A 8 -19.34 -5.68 6.40
C LEU A 8 -18.25 -6.62 5.87
N LEU A 9 -17.06 -6.08 5.60
CA LEU A 9 -15.90 -6.91 5.29
C LEU A 9 -15.37 -7.52 6.59
N LYS A 10 -15.22 -8.85 6.60
CA LYS A 10 -14.71 -9.63 7.74
C LYS A 10 -13.35 -10.26 7.42
N ASP A 11 -12.58 -10.49 8.48
CA ASP A 11 -11.29 -11.18 8.42
C ASP A 11 -10.31 -10.58 7.40
N VAL A 12 -10.34 -9.25 7.27
CA VAL A 12 -9.45 -8.54 6.35
C VAL A 12 -8.08 -8.46 7.01
N LEU A 13 -7.12 -9.20 6.46
CA LEU A 13 -5.71 -9.10 6.83
C LEU A 13 -5.07 -7.93 6.09
N ILE A 14 -4.51 -6.97 6.82
CA ILE A 14 -3.78 -5.86 6.21
C ILE A 14 -2.43 -6.34 5.68
N LEU A 15 -2.17 -6.13 4.40
CA LEU A 15 -0.92 -6.52 3.73
C LEU A 15 0.01 -5.34 3.48
N GLY A 16 -0.52 -4.13 3.38
CA GLY A 16 0.30 -2.94 3.16
C GLY A 16 -0.49 -1.64 3.20
N GLN A 17 0.20 -0.56 3.52
CA GLN A 17 -0.37 0.79 3.55
C GLN A 17 0.51 1.71 2.72
N ALA A 18 -0.12 2.40 1.77
CA ALA A 18 0.57 3.42 1.01
C ALA A 18 0.84 4.65 1.89
N ALA A 19 1.92 5.37 1.58
CA ALA A 19 2.26 6.61 2.24
C ALA A 19 1.09 7.62 2.14
N PRO A 20 0.83 8.41 3.20
CA PRO A 20 -0.30 9.31 3.22
C PRO A 20 -0.30 10.33 2.08
N VAL A 21 -1.50 10.69 1.64
CA VAL A 21 -1.77 11.75 0.64
C VAL A 21 -2.83 12.70 1.18
N GLU A 22 -2.76 13.96 0.76
CA GLU A 22 -3.83 14.92 1.01
C GLU A 22 -5.00 14.67 0.05
N ILE A 23 -6.24 14.76 0.57
CA ILE A 23 -7.48 14.67 -0.20
C ILE A 23 -8.31 15.93 0.01
N LYS A 24 -9.35 16.09 -0.81
CA LYS A 24 -10.25 17.26 -0.77
C LYS A 24 -10.70 17.59 0.65
N GLY A 25 -10.53 18.88 1.00
CA GLY A 25 -10.84 19.43 2.33
C GLY A 25 -9.67 19.38 3.32
N GLY A 26 -8.43 19.25 2.85
CA GLY A 26 -7.23 19.24 3.70
C GLY A 26 -7.07 17.96 4.56
N ARG A 27 -7.90 16.95 4.29
CA ARG A 27 -7.87 15.68 5.03
C ARG A 27 -6.70 14.84 4.53
N LYS A 28 -6.08 14.06 5.42
CA LYS A 28 -4.95 13.19 5.08
C LYS A 28 -5.39 11.75 5.14
N SER A 29 -5.20 11.02 4.04
CA SER A 29 -5.67 9.64 3.90
C SER A 29 -4.55 8.72 3.45
N ILE A 30 -4.72 7.44 3.75
CA ILE A 30 -3.89 6.36 3.22
C ILE A 30 -4.74 5.42 2.37
N CYS A 31 -4.11 4.78 1.40
CA CYS A 31 -4.67 3.61 0.72
C CYS A 31 -4.18 2.36 1.45
N THR A 32 -5.08 1.51 1.90
CA THR A 32 -4.73 0.26 2.59
C THR A 32 -5.08 -0.91 1.71
N ALA A 33 -4.11 -1.78 1.45
CA ALA A 33 -4.30 -3.03 0.76
C ALA A 33 -4.38 -4.17 1.78
N GLY A 34 -5.36 -5.05 1.61
CA GLY A 34 -5.57 -6.21 2.44
C GLY A 34 -6.05 -7.41 1.63
N TRP A 35 -6.28 -8.50 2.32
CA TRP A 35 -6.81 -9.74 1.77
C TRP A 35 -7.77 -10.39 2.76
N SER A 36 -8.84 -10.99 2.27
CA SER A 36 -9.74 -11.82 3.06
C SER A 36 -9.97 -13.16 2.33
N PRO A 37 -10.04 -14.29 3.04
CA PRO A 37 -10.35 -15.59 2.44
C PRO A 37 -11.65 -15.60 1.63
N HIS A 38 -12.61 -14.75 1.99
CA HIS A 38 -13.94 -14.71 1.38
C HIS A 38 -14.04 -13.75 0.19
N GLU A 39 -13.16 -12.75 0.12
CA GLU A 39 -13.30 -11.60 -0.78
C GLU A 39 -12.08 -11.44 -1.70
N GLY A 40 -10.99 -12.16 -1.43
CA GLY A 40 -9.71 -12.00 -2.13
C GLY A 40 -9.02 -10.69 -1.73
N MET A 41 -8.32 -10.08 -2.69
CA MET A 41 -7.66 -8.79 -2.49
C MET A 41 -8.70 -7.68 -2.25
N ILE A 42 -8.38 -6.79 -1.30
CA ILE A 42 -9.22 -5.66 -0.91
C ILE A 42 -8.35 -4.41 -0.92
N ARG A 43 -8.88 -3.35 -1.52
CA ARG A 43 -8.37 -1.99 -1.41
C ARG A 43 -9.36 -1.15 -0.60
N LEU A 44 -8.91 -0.65 0.55
CA LEU A 44 -9.65 0.31 1.35
C LEU A 44 -9.10 1.70 1.09
N TYR A 45 -9.95 2.60 0.58
CA TYR A 45 -9.61 3.99 0.40
C TYR A 45 -10.87 4.88 0.37
N PRO A 46 -10.88 6.02 1.07
CA PRO A 46 -9.81 6.53 1.95
C PRO A 46 -9.83 5.89 3.34
N VAL A 47 -8.65 5.68 3.93
CA VAL A 47 -8.47 5.29 5.33
C VAL A 47 -7.81 6.46 6.08
N PRO A 48 -8.24 6.83 7.29
CA PRO A 48 -7.65 7.95 8.02
C PRO A 48 -6.27 7.58 8.56
N THR A 49 -5.36 8.55 8.63
CA THR A 49 -3.99 8.34 9.16
C THR A 49 -3.96 7.99 10.65
N THR A 50 -5.04 8.27 11.37
CA THR A 50 -5.23 7.90 12.79
C THR A 50 -5.58 6.42 12.99
N THR A 51 -5.72 5.62 11.93
CA THR A 51 -5.96 4.19 12.05
C THR A 51 -4.85 3.51 12.85
N LYS A 52 -5.21 2.56 13.72
CA LYS A 52 -4.28 1.72 14.48
C LYS A 52 -3.95 0.41 13.75
N ALA A 53 -4.72 0.05 12.72
CA ALA A 53 -4.47 -1.15 11.93
C ALA A 53 -3.15 -1.00 11.15
N ARG A 54 -2.30 -2.02 11.23
CA ARG A 54 -0.99 -2.09 10.57
C ARG A 54 -0.88 -3.42 9.82
N MET A 55 0.20 -3.60 9.06
CA MET A 55 0.47 -4.86 8.38
C MET A 55 0.36 -6.04 9.37
N TRP A 56 -0.31 -7.11 8.93
CA TRP A 56 -0.69 -8.29 9.71
C TRP A 56 -1.82 -8.12 10.74
N SER A 57 -2.39 -6.93 10.91
CA SER A 57 -3.65 -6.76 11.65
C SER A 57 -4.79 -7.42 10.88
N GLN A 58 -5.67 -8.14 11.60
CA GLN A 58 -6.93 -8.67 11.09
C GLN A 58 -8.05 -7.73 11.54
N ILE A 59 -8.83 -7.22 10.59
CA ILE A 59 -9.85 -6.20 10.84
C ILE A 59 -11.23 -6.62 10.31
N GLU A 60 -12.26 -6.02 10.91
CA GLU A 60 -13.61 -5.92 10.38
C GLU A 60 -13.90 -4.45 10.07
N VAL A 61 -14.54 -4.17 8.94
CA VAL A 61 -14.84 -2.78 8.53
C VAL A 61 -16.12 -2.71 7.67
N PRO A 62 -17.08 -1.84 8.02
CA PRO A 62 -18.24 -1.58 7.18
C PRO A 62 -17.81 -0.75 5.98
N VAL A 63 -18.18 -1.20 4.78
CA VAL A 63 -17.80 -0.57 3.53
C VAL A 63 -18.98 -0.35 2.62
N MET A 64 -18.78 0.57 1.68
CA MET A 64 -19.68 0.88 0.59
C MET A 64 -18.93 0.94 -0.73
N ARG A 65 -19.62 0.59 -1.81
CA ARG A 65 -19.10 0.67 -3.16
C ARG A 65 -18.92 2.13 -3.58
N ASN A 66 -17.79 2.44 -4.19
CA ASN A 66 -17.62 3.72 -4.90
C ASN A 66 -18.05 3.54 -6.36
N THR A 67 -19.17 4.13 -6.76
CA THR A 67 -19.69 4.02 -8.14
C THR A 67 -18.77 4.65 -9.20
N GLN A 68 -17.84 5.50 -8.78
CA GLN A 68 -16.82 6.11 -9.64
C GLN A 68 -15.53 5.29 -9.74
N ASP A 69 -15.40 4.22 -8.95
CA ASP A 69 -14.22 3.35 -8.98
C ASP A 69 -14.55 2.02 -9.67
N VAL A 70 -13.95 1.82 -10.84
CA VAL A 70 -14.15 0.64 -11.67
C VAL A 70 -13.46 -0.61 -11.12
N ARG A 71 -12.59 -0.49 -10.12
CA ARG A 71 -11.79 -1.61 -9.59
C ARG A 71 -12.63 -2.41 -8.60
N TYR A 72 -12.91 -3.67 -8.92
CA TYR A 72 -13.82 -4.53 -8.14
C TYR A 72 -13.40 -4.67 -6.66
N GLU A 73 -12.11 -4.72 -6.38
CA GLU A 73 -11.57 -4.84 -5.03
C GLU A 73 -11.59 -3.54 -4.22
N SER A 74 -11.98 -2.41 -4.81
CA SER A 74 -11.90 -1.07 -4.19
C SER A 74 -13.17 -0.67 -3.45
N TRP A 75 -13.00 -0.36 -2.16
CA TRP A 75 -14.07 -0.07 -1.23
C TRP A 75 -13.80 1.22 -0.45
N LYS A 76 -14.87 1.98 -0.19
CA LYS A 76 -14.86 3.11 0.75
C LYS A 76 -15.37 2.63 2.10
N ILE A 77 -14.78 3.10 3.18
CA ILE A 77 -15.36 2.90 4.52
C ILE A 77 -16.70 3.65 4.58
N GLU A 78 -17.74 3.02 5.12
CA GLU A 78 -19.03 3.66 5.26
C GLU A 78 -18.92 4.96 6.09
N GLY A 79 -19.49 6.05 5.59
CA GLY A 79 -19.40 7.37 6.22
C GLY A 79 -18.12 8.16 5.87
N SER A 80 -17.25 7.68 4.97
CA SER A 80 -15.98 8.37 4.64
C SER A 80 -16.12 9.81 4.11
N ASN A 81 -17.34 10.22 3.71
CA ASN A 81 -17.63 11.57 3.24
C ASN A 81 -18.19 12.50 4.34
N SER A 82 -18.81 11.94 5.39
CA SER A 82 -19.60 12.67 6.40
C SER A 82 -19.05 12.54 7.83
N GLU A 83 -18.39 11.42 8.14
CA GLU A 83 -18.00 11.02 9.50
C GLU A 83 -16.47 10.80 9.57
N TRP A 84 -15.70 11.74 9.00
CA TRP A 84 -14.26 11.57 8.81
C TRP A 84 -13.49 11.37 10.12
N ASP A 85 -13.81 12.14 11.15
CA ASP A 85 -13.08 12.14 12.43
C ASP A 85 -13.36 10.89 13.27
N GLU A 86 -14.48 10.21 13.00
CA GLU A 86 -14.90 8.97 13.66
C GLU A 86 -14.59 7.72 12.81
N LEU A 87 -14.10 7.90 11.58
CA LEU A 87 -13.90 6.83 10.62
C LEU A 87 -12.94 5.74 11.12
N ASN A 88 -11.99 6.10 11.99
CA ASN A 88 -11.06 5.14 12.58
C ASN A 88 -11.75 4.17 13.56
N GLN A 89 -12.86 4.56 14.20
CA GLN A 89 -13.60 3.73 15.16
C GLN A 89 -14.35 2.61 14.44
N LYS A 90 -14.69 2.82 13.15
CA LYS A 90 -15.32 1.82 12.29
C LYS A 90 -14.36 0.70 11.85
N ILE A 91 -13.04 0.89 12.03
CA ILE A 91 -12.02 -0.11 11.70
C ILE A 91 -11.75 -0.93 12.96
N VAL A 92 -12.47 -2.04 13.13
CA VAL A 92 -12.37 -2.88 14.33
C VAL A 92 -11.24 -3.88 14.13
N THR A 93 -10.17 -3.78 14.93
CA THR A 93 -9.10 -4.79 14.92
C THR A 93 -9.53 -5.99 15.77
N LYS A 94 -9.65 -7.16 15.13
CA LYS A 94 -10.06 -8.42 15.78
C LYS A 94 -8.87 -9.24 16.25
N GLY A 95 -7.72 -9.03 15.64
CA GLY A 95 -6.50 -9.75 15.98
C GLY A 95 -5.32 -9.30 15.14
N LYS A 96 -4.24 -10.06 15.25
CA LYS A 96 -3.02 -9.87 14.47
C LYS A 96 -2.32 -11.20 14.30
N ILE A 97 -1.79 -11.44 13.11
CA ILE A 97 -0.91 -12.58 12.87
C ILE A 97 0.50 -12.17 13.27
N ASP A 98 1.04 -12.74 14.35
CA ASP A 98 2.39 -12.43 14.83
C ASP A 98 3.39 -13.57 14.60
N LYS A 99 2.93 -14.83 14.64
CA LYS A 99 3.79 -16.01 14.51
C LYS A 99 4.33 -16.14 13.08
N LYS A 100 5.65 -16.33 12.95
CA LYS A 100 6.35 -16.45 11.64
C LYS A 100 5.70 -17.52 10.76
N GLN A 101 5.46 -18.72 11.31
CA GLN A 101 4.89 -19.85 10.57
C GLN A 101 3.49 -19.55 10.04
N GLU A 102 2.66 -18.84 10.81
CA GLU A 102 1.31 -18.47 10.41
C GLU A 102 1.32 -17.39 9.31
N LYS A 103 2.22 -16.41 9.41
CA LYS A 103 2.44 -15.42 8.35
C LYS A 103 2.87 -16.07 7.04
N LEU A 104 3.80 -17.04 7.10
CA LEU A 104 4.27 -17.78 5.93
C LEU A 104 3.15 -18.58 5.29
N LYS A 105 2.42 -19.39 6.06
CA LYS A 105 1.27 -20.17 5.57
C LYS A 105 0.21 -19.28 4.92
N THR A 106 -0.07 -18.14 5.55
CA THR A 106 -1.04 -17.17 5.02
C THR A 106 -0.54 -16.54 3.73
N LEU A 107 0.73 -16.13 3.68
CA LEU A 107 1.34 -15.60 2.46
C LEU A 107 1.30 -16.63 1.33
N GLU A 108 1.66 -17.90 1.58
CA GLU A 108 1.59 -18.98 0.59
C GLU A 108 0.18 -19.10 -0.01
N THR A 109 -0.84 -19.04 0.85
CA THR A 109 -2.25 -19.06 0.42
C THR A 109 -2.61 -17.88 -0.48
N ILE A 110 -2.12 -16.68 -0.14
CA ILE A 110 -2.33 -15.47 -0.94
C ILE A 110 -1.59 -15.57 -2.28
N LEU A 111 -0.34 -16.04 -2.27
CA LEU A 111 0.50 -16.16 -3.46
C LEU A 111 -0.09 -17.13 -4.48
N GLN A 112 -0.76 -18.20 -4.05
CA GLN A 112 -1.41 -19.15 -4.96
C GLN A 112 -2.44 -18.50 -5.89
N ASN A 113 -3.14 -17.45 -5.42
CA ASN A 113 -4.26 -16.84 -6.16
C ASN A 113 -3.99 -15.40 -6.60
N HIS A 114 -2.99 -14.75 -6.02
CA HIS A 114 -2.73 -13.32 -6.23
C HIS A 114 -1.26 -13.00 -6.53
N SER A 115 -0.44 -14.02 -6.79
CA SER A 115 0.88 -13.82 -7.37
C SER A 115 0.80 -13.78 -8.90
N TYR A 116 1.44 -12.79 -9.50
CA TYR A 116 1.48 -12.61 -10.95
C TYR A 116 2.92 -12.69 -11.47
N GLY A 117 3.07 -13.20 -12.69
CA GLY A 117 4.37 -13.31 -13.35
C GLY A 117 4.93 -11.97 -13.82
N CYS A 118 4.06 -10.95 -13.96
CA CYS A 118 4.40 -9.59 -14.36
C CYS A 118 3.32 -8.59 -13.90
N VAL A 119 3.68 -7.32 -13.70
CA VAL A 119 2.69 -6.24 -13.46
C VAL A 119 1.78 -6.03 -14.68
N ASN A 120 2.31 -6.23 -15.89
CA ASN A 120 1.51 -6.06 -17.11
C ASN A 120 0.43 -7.14 -17.21
N GLU A 121 0.71 -8.38 -16.79
CA GLU A 121 -0.28 -9.46 -16.74
C GLU A 121 -1.45 -9.08 -15.83
N LEU A 122 -1.16 -8.57 -14.63
CA LEU A 122 -2.16 -8.05 -13.71
C LEU A 122 -3.00 -6.93 -14.35
N ASN A 123 -2.35 -6.00 -15.04
CA ASN A 123 -3.01 -4.90 -15.74
C ASN A 123 -3.89 -5.37 -16.90
N ASP A 124 -3.45 -6.37 -17.67
CA ASP A 124 -4.19 -6.93 -18.81
C ASP A 124 -5.47 -7.65 -18.35
N GLN A 125 -5.40 -8.28 -17.18
CA GLN A 125 -6.57 -8.85 -16.48
C GLN A 125 -7.43 -7.79 -15.78
N LYS A 126 -7.11 -6.50 -15.95
CA LYS A 126 -7.77 -5.36 -15.30
C LYS A 126 -7.75 -5.41 -13.77
N GLY A 127 -6.85 -6.19 -13.18
CA GLY A 127 -6.63 -6.21 -11.74
C GLY A 127 -5.93 -4.95 -11.27
N SER A 128 -6.18 -4.53 -10.03
CA SER A 128 -5.61 -3.30 -9.48
C SER A 128 -4.66 -3.52 -8.30
N LEU A 129 -4.69 -4.70 -7.69
CA LEU A 129 -3.79 -5.15 -6.63
C LEU A 129 -3.24 -6.53 -6.96
N GLY A 130 -1.98 -6.77 -6.63
CA GLY A 130 -1.37 -8.09 -6.79
C GLY A 130 0.01 -8.16 -6.15
N ILE A 131 0.58 -9.37 -6.15
CA ILE A 131 1.88 -9.64 -5.56
C ILE A 131 2.85 -10.08 -6.66
N ILE A 132 4.02 -9.44 -6.72
CA ILE A 132 5.08 -9.75 -7.68
C ILE A 132 6.32 -10.20 -6.92
N LYS A 133 6.94 -11.29 -7.37
CA LYS A 133 8.28 -11.67 -6.92
C LYS A 133 9.32 -10.90 -7.75
N PRO A 134 10.12 -9.98 -7.17
CA PRO A 134 11.06 -9.18 -7.94
C PRO A 134 12.45 -9.82 -7.99
N GLU A 135 13.12 -9.64 -9.12
CA GLU A 135 14.58 -9.62 -9.23
C GLU A 135 15.01 -8.15 -9.25
N ILE A 136 15.55 -7.66 -8.14
CA ILE A 136 15.90 -6.24 -7.98
C ILE A 136 17.18 -5.96 -8.76
N LEU A 137 17.12 -4.96 -9.64
CA LEU A 137 18.25 -4.54 -10.46
C LEU A 137 18.94 -3.31 -9.89
N GLU A 138 18.17 -2.36 -9.36
CA GLU A 138 18.66 -1.06 -8.93
C GLU A 138 17.64 -0.43 -7.97
N MET A 139 18.13 0.26 -6.95
CA MET A 139 17.34 1.05 -6.01
C MET A 139 17.94 2.45 -5.96
N THR A 140 17.11 3.46 -6.14
CA THR A 140 17.55 4.86 -6.19
C THR A 140 16.56 5.77 -5.51
N PHE A 141 17.03 6.97 -5.15
CA PHE A 141 16.17 8.08 -4.77
C PHE A 141 16.14 9.11 -5.89
N GLU A 142 14.96 9.35 -6.44
CA GLU A 142 14.76 10.39 -7.46
C GLU A 142 14.28 11.69 -6.84
N ASP A 143 14.65 12.81 -7.46
CA ASP A 143 14.11 14.11 -7.08
C ASP A 143 12.64 14.25 -7.49
N ARG A 144 11.83 14.67 -6.53
CA ARG A 144 10.42 14.99 -6.76
C ARG A 144 10.34 16.28 -7.59
N LYS A 145 9.70 16.17 -8.76
CA LYS A 145 9.51 17.32 -9.67
C LYS A 145 8.74 18.50 -9.06
N LYS A 146 7.82 18.21 -8.13
CA LYS A 146 7.00 19.21 -7.44
C LYS A 146 6.76 18.78 -6.00
N ILE A 147 7.25 19.58 -5.06
CA ILE A 147 7.02 19.38 -3.63
C ILE A 147 5.71 20.07 -3.28
N GLU A 148 4.90 19.41 -2.44
CA GLU A 148 3.69 20.03 -1.88
C GLU A 148 4.10 20.95 -0.73
N ASP A 149 3.87 22.26 -0.89
CA ASP A 149 4.26 23.29 0.09
C ASP A 149 3.27 23.42 1.26
N THR A 150 2.15 22.70 1.25
CA THR A 150 1.15 22.70 2.32
C THR A 150 1.63 21.91 3.53
N VAL A 151 2.64 22.44 4.22
CA VAL A 151 2.97 22.05 5.59
C VAL A 151 2.13 22.93 6.51
N GLN A 152 1.02 22.38 6.99
CA GLN A 152 0.29 23.06 8.06
C GLN A 152 1.16 23.03 9.33
N LEU A 153 1.33 24.16 10.01
CA LEU A 153 2.09 24.20 11.27
C LEU A 153 1.13 23.89 12.43
N THR A 154 1.60 23.25 13.49
CA THR A 154 0.90 23.29 14.79
C THR A 154 1.10 24.66 15.44
N LEU A 155 0.30 25.00 16.46
CA LEU A 155 0.49 26.23 17.25
C LEU A 155 1.91 26.32 17.83
N ASP A 156 2.56 25.18 18.05
CA ASP A 156 3.91 25.06 18.61
C ASP A 156 5.00 25.05 17.53
N SER A 157 4.67 25.39 16.28
CA SER A 157 5.57 25.35 15.12
C SER A 157 6.16 23.97 14.79
N GLU A 158 5.54 22.88 15.25
CA GLU A 158 5.92 21.52 14.85
C GLU A 158 5.32 21.17 13.47
N VAL A 159 6.09 20.42 12.68
CA VAL A 159 5.67 19.95 11.35
C VAL A 159 4.49 18.98 11.49
N LYS A 160 3.30 19.43 11.06
CA LYS A 160 2.07 18.62 11.02
C LYS A 160 2.19 17.55 9.95
N PHE A 161 2.44 16.31 10.37
CA PHE A 161 2.21 15.06 9.64
C PHE A 161 2.48 15.13 8.12
N LEU A 162 3.67 14.71 7.68
CA LEU A 162 4.04 14.74 6.27
C LEU A 162 3.23 13.73 5.43
N THR A 163 2.84 14.15 4.24
CA THR A 163 2.35 13.28 3.17
C THR A 163 3.52 12.93 2.24
N ALA A 164 3.34 11.93 1.37
CA ALA A 164 4.35 11.54 0.39
C ALA A 164 4.78 12.71 -0.52
N GLY A 165 3.89 13.67 -0.77
CA GLY A 165 4.13 14.85 -1.60
C GLY A 165 5.09 15.87 -0.99
N ASN A 166 5.30 15.82 0.34
CA ASN A 166 6.18 16.74 1.04
C ASN A 166 7.66 16.31 1.06
N PHE A 167 8.00 15.14 0.50
CA PHE A 167 9.38 14.64 0.45
C PHE A 167 10.04 15.00 -0.87
N GLU A 168 11.23 15.60 -0.79
CA GLU A 168 12.09 15.92 -1.94
C GLU A 168 12.55 14.66 -2.68
N LYS A 169 12.85 13.60 -1.93
CA LYS A 169 13.33 12.34 -2.48
C LYS A 169 12.20 11.33 -2.57
N VAL A 170 12.19 10.55 -3.65
CA VAL A 170 11.23 9.48 -3.91
C VAL A 170 11.99 8.17 -4.07
N PRO A 171 11.76 7.16 -3.20
CA PRO A 171 12.36 5.85 -3.37
C PRO A 171 11.79 5.16 -4.61
N VAL A 172 12.66 4.73 -5.52
CA VAL A 172 12.32 4.06 -6.77
C VAL A 172 13.08 2.75 -6.87
N ILE A 173 12.38 1.69 -7.26
CA ILE A 173 12.95 0.37 -7.45
C ILE A 173 12.81 -0.04 -8.91
N LYS A 174 13.92 -0.41 -9.51
CA LYS A 174 13.99 -1.04 -10.83
C LYS A 174 14.17 -2.55 -10.65
N TYR A 175 13.30 -3.33 -11.27
CA TYR A 175 13.28 -4.78 -11.08
C TYR A 175 12.74 -5.52 -12.29
N ARG A 176 13.05 -6.82 -12.38
CA ARG A 176 12.43 -7.76 -13.32
C ARG A 176 11.45 -8.68 -12.60
N CYS A 177 10.42 -9.10 -13.30
CA CYS A 177 9.53 -10.15 -12.85
C CYS A 177 9.96 -11.50 -13.45
N PRO A 178 9.51 -12.65 -12.90
CA PRO A 178 9.92 -13.97 -13.41
C PRO A 178 9.49 -14.21 -14.86
N LYS A 179 8.37 -13.61 -15.29
CA LYS A 179 7.87 -13.63 -16.66
C LYS A 179 7.70 -12.21 -17.19
N CYS A 180 8.72 -11.37 -17.02
CA CYS A 180 8.62 -9.94 -17.31
C CYS A 180 8.27 -9.69 -18.79
N THR A 181 7.15 -9.00 -19.02
CA THR A 181 6.67 -8.56 -20.34
C THR A 181 6.76 -7.04 -20.51
N ALA A 182 7.56 -6.37 -19.67
CA ALA A 182 7.81 -4.94 -19.84
C ALA A 182 8.60 -4.68 -21.12
N LYS A 183 8.24 -3.63 -21.87
CA LYS A 183 8.88 -3.30 -23.16
C LYS A 183 10.40 -3.16 -23.08
N ASN A 184 10.91 -2.62 -21.97
CA ASN A 184 12.34 -2.41 -21.75
C ASN A 184 13.01 -3.58 -21.00
N GLY A 185 12.29 -4.69 -20.77
CA GLY A 185 12.78 -5.83 -20.01
C GLY A 185 12.90 -5.60 -18.50
N PHE A 186 12.34 -4.52 -17.96
CA PHE A 186 12.26 -4.24 -16.52
C PHE A 186 11.10 -3.27 -16.20
N HIS A 187 10.67 -3.28 -14.94
CA HIS A 187 9.82 -2.25 -14.37
C HIS A 187 10.66 -1.24 -13.58
N LYS A 188 10.21 0.00 -13.56
CA LYS A 188 10.76 1.06 -12.70
C LYS A 188 9.58 1.71 -12.00
N GLN A 189 9.46 1.50 -10.69
CA GLN A 189 8.28 1.88 -9.93
C GLN A 189 8.67 2.58 -8.63
N GLN A 190 7.84 3.54 -8.24
CA GLN A 190 7.95 4.17 -6.92
C GLN A 190 7.59 3.15 -5.83
N LEU A 191 8.38 3.14 -4.75
CA LEU A 191 8.03 2.54 -3.49
C LEU A 191 7.18 3.54 -2.68
N LEU A 192 5.87 3.39 -2.70
CA LEU A 192 4.92 4.23 -1.96
C LEU A 192 4.57 3.61 -0.59
N ALA A 193 5.45 2.82 0.02
CA ALA A 193 5.14 2.19 1.31
C ALA A 193 5.21 3.19 2.46
N TRP A 194 4.20 3.22 3.34
CA TRP A 194 4.19 4.14 4.48
C TRP A 194 5.42 3.95 5.39
N GLU A 195 5.84 2.71 5.66
CA GLU A 195 7.04 2.43 6.46
C GLU A 195 8.31 3.08 5.87
N ALA A 196 8.41 3.18 4.54
CA ALA A 196 9.56 3.78 3.88
C ALA A 196 9.60 5.30 4.09
N TYR A 197 8.46 5.96 3.94
CA TYR A 197 8.37 7.41 4.15
C TYR A 197 8.51 7.79 5.64
N GLU A 198 8.05 6.94 6.57
CA GLU A 198 8.31 7.13 8.00
C GLU A 198 9.79 6.98 8.33
N TRP A 199 10.50 6.02 7.73
CA TRP A 199 11.95 5.91 7.87
C TRP A 199 12.65 7.18 7.38
N MET A 200 12.32 7.63 6.16
CA MET A 200 12.90 8.84 5.58
C MET A 200 12.61 10.10 6.41
N ARG A 201 11.40 10.18 7.02
CA ARG A 201 11.01 11.28 7.90
C ARG A 201 11.93 11.38 9.12
N ASN A 202 12.21 10.23 9.73
CA ASN A 202 12.96 10.13 10.97
C ASN A 202 14.48 10.10 10.75
N ASN A 203 14.94 9.80 9.52
CA ASN A 203 16.37 9.59 9.19
C ASN A 203 16.80 10.42 7.97
N LYS A 204 16.52 11.73 7.98
CA LYS A 204 16.76 12.63 6.82
C LYS A 204 18.20 12.61 6.30
N SER A 205 19.19 12.46 7.17
CA SER A 205 20.62 12.42 6.80
C SER A 205 21.08 11.04 6.30
N ASN A 206 20.24 10.00 6.39
CA ASN A 206 20.63 8.63 6.11
C ASN A 206 19.48 7.81 5.48
N ILE A 207 18.85 8.39 4.45
CA ILE A 207 17.72 7.76 3.76
C ILE A 207 18.13 6.46 3.05
N GLU A 208 19.39 6.30 2.65
CA GLU A 208 19.90 5.11 1.93
C GLU A 208 19.81 3.83 2.77
N GLN A 209 19.88 3.90 4.11
CA GLN A 209 19.66 2.75 4.98
C GLN A 209 18.25 2.15 4.88
N LEU A 210 17.31 2.83 4.21
CA LEU A 210 15.99 2.28 3.91
C LEU A 210 16.09 0.90 3.25
N TRP A 211 17.00 0.71 2.29
CA TRP A 211 17.11 -0.52 1.51
C TRP A 211 17.53 -1.71 2.36
N GLU A 212 18.49 -1.49 3.26
CA GLU A 212 18.94 -2.47 4.24
C GLU A 212 17.82 -2.85 5.22
N ASN A 213 17.08 -1.86 5.72
CA ASN A 213 15.97 -2.08 6.66
C ASN A 213 14.80 -2.83 6.04
N LEU A 214 14.57 -2.62 4.74
CA LEU A 214 13.63 -3.39 3.94
C LEU A 214 14.21 -4.74 3.50
N ARG A 215 15.44 -5.07 3.88
CA ARG A 215 16.15 -6.32 3.56
C ARG A 215 16.17 -6.60 2.05
N LEU A 216 16.18 -5.57 1.21
CA LEU A 216 16.04 -5.74 -0.24
C LEU A 216 17.28 -6.42 -0.85
N GLU A 217 18.46 -6.11 -0.30
CA GLU A 217 19.75 -6.66 -0.75
C GLU A 217 20.12 -7.99 -0.08
N ASP A 218 19.45 -8.33 1.03
CA ASP A 218 19.84 -9.47 1.87
C ASP A 218 19.41 -10.81 1.26
N PRO A 219 20.31 -11.63 0.70
CA PRO A 219 19.95 -12.86 -0.01
C PRO A 219 19.27 -13.91 0.89
N GLU A 220 19.38 -13.79 2.21
CA GLU A 220 18.72 -14.66 3.18
C GLU A 220 17.23 -14.39 3.29
N TYR A 221 16.73 -13.31 2.67
CA TYR A 221 15.32 -12.98 2.64
C TYR A 221 14.70 -13.24 1.28
N GLU A 222 13.52 -13.82 1.30
CA GLU A 222 12.59 -13.81 0.18
C GLU A 222 11.81 -12.49 0.21
N LYS A 223 11.61 -11.86 -0.96
CA LYS A 223 10.90 -10.57 -1.08
C LYS A 223 9.77 -10.69 -2.08
N TYR A 224 8.70 -9.99 -1.79
CA TYR A 224 7.56 -9.82 -2.66
C TYR A 224 7.10 -8.36 -2.61
N PHE A 225 6.77 -7.81 -3.76
CA PHE A 225 6.17 -6.49 -3.87
C PHE A 225 4.66 -6.62 -3.95
N LEU A 226 3.98 -6.07 -2.96
CA LEU A 226 2.56 -5.78 -3.06
C LEU A 226 2.42 -4.53 -3.93
N VAL A 227 1.87 -4.68 -5.13
CA VAL A 227 1.71 -3.59 -6.09
C VAL A 227 0.27 -3.14 -6.18
N GLY A 228 0.05 -1.89 -6.56
CA GLY A 228 -1.27 -1.44 -6.96
C GLY A 228 -1.28 -0.17 -7.80
N ASN A 229 -2.38 0.02 -8.53
CA ASN A 229 -2.53 1.15 -9.45
C ASN A 229 -3.19 2.39 -8.83
N GLN A 230 -3.16 3.51 -9.55
CA GLN A 230 -3.82 4.76 -9.16
C GLN A 230 -5.22 4.88 -9.78
N ALA A 231 -6.14 5.59 -9.12
CA ALA A 231 -7.54 5.72 -9.58
C ALA A 231 -7.65 6.35 -10.99
N TYR A 232 -6.89 7.41 -11.24
CA TYR A 232 -6.90 8.15 -12.51
C TYR A 232 -5.88 7.63 -13.52
N HIS A 233 -4.97 6.75 -13.09
CA HIS A 233 -3.94 6.13 -13.93
C HIS A 233 -3.92 4.63 -13.69
N LEU A 234 -4.99 3.94 -14.10
CA LEU A 234 -5.20 2.51 -13.84
C LEU A 234 -4.09 1.59 -14.39
N ARG A 235 -3.33 2.08 -15.40
CA ARG A 235 -2.18 1.36 -15.98
C ARG A 235 -0.85 1.66 -15.27
N SER A 236 -0.83 2.59 -14.33
CA SER A 236 0.36 3.01 -13.60
C SER A 236 0.36 2.37 -12.21
N PHE A 237 1.29 1.46 -11.98
CA PHE A 237 1.43 0.70 -10.75
C PHE A 237 2.60 1.21 -9.90
N MET A 238 2.43 1.11 -8.58
CA MET A 238 3.43 1.45 -7.58
C MET A 238 3.59 0.28 -6.61
N ILE A 239 4.73 0.22 -5.94
CA ILE A 239 4.96 -0.76 -4.86
C ILE A 239 4.37 -0.16 -3.58
N ILE A 240 3.32 -0.78 -3.05
CA ILE A 240 2.59 -0.32 -1.86
C ILE A 240 3.24 -0.87 -0.58
N SER A 241 3.86 -2.05 -0.64
CA SER A 241 4.59 -2.64 0.48
C SER A 241 5.60 -3.69 0.00
N VAL A 242 6.65 -3.88 0.80
CA VAL A 242 7.64 -4.95 0.64
C VAL A 242 7.38 -6.03 1.68
N ILE A 243 6.80 -7.15 1.24
CA ILE A 243 6.61 -8.34 2.07
C ILE A 243 7.91 -9.14 2.04
N ARG A 244 8.48 -9.44 3.20
CA ARG A 244 9.81 -10.04 3.34
C ARG A 244 9.88 -11.09 4.43
N PHE A 245 10.52 -12.22 4.14
CA PHE A 245 10.69 -13.33 5.08
C PHE A 245 12.07 -13.94 4.97
N LYS A 246 12.70 -14.21 6.12
CA LYS A 246 13.96 -14.96 6.15
C LYS A 246 13.70 -16.40 5.71
N LYS A 247 14.46 -16.85 4.71
CA LYS A 247 14.53 -18.23 4.21
C LYS A 247 14.81 -19.20 5.38
N ILE A 248 14.29 -20.42 5.26
CA ILE A 248 14.47 -21.49 6.24
C ILE A 248 15.70 -22.29 5.83
#